data_AF-A0A226GV49-F1
#
_entry.id   AF-A0A226GV49-F1
#
_cell.length_a   1.000
_cell.length_b   1.000
_cell.length_c   1.000
_cell.angle_alpha   90.00
_cell.angle_beta   90.00
_cell.angle_gamma   90.00
#
_symmetry.space_group_name_H-M   'P 1'
#
loop_
_entity.id
_entity.type
_entity.pdbx_description
1 polymer ?
#
loop_
_entity_poly.entity_id
_entity_poly.type
_entity_poly.pdbx_seq_one_letter_code
_entity_poly.pdbx_strand_id
1 'polypeptide(L)'
;MNKLALKYFSKSFVVITILVNLISENIAAQAKNPSPLHFPTPKNIDNMLFYIQRDPNTNTAIYALNYEEDGKINKSNPIKAYWIRYAEKGEEKDFTYIQRKFGYGIESKSLNNDEFQLQFVSYKKLPLTLKKIDSDQKYHVFVSVNQKKIQVEKIFVRIEGGTFWLPNVKYAEVTGIETSSNKIITERMLLK
;
A
#
# COMPACT_ATOMS: atom_id res chain seq x y z
N MET A 1 -31.70 -2.04 45.52
CA MET A 1 -32.10 -1.49 44.20
C MET A 1 -31.05 -0.47 43.76
N ASN A 2 -30.11 -0.90 42.90
CA ASN A 2 -28.94 -0.11 42.51
C ASN A 2 -29.28 0.94 41.43
N LYS A 3 -29.29 2.22 41.82
CA LYS A 3 -29.35 3.39 40.92
C LYS A 3 -27.97 3.71 40.31
N LEU A 4 -27.38 2.77 39.56
CA LEU A 4 -26.08 3.00 38.90
C LEU A 4 -26.03 2.71 37.39
N ALA A 5 -27.14 2.32 36.76
CA ALA A 5 -27.13 1.90 35.36
C ALA A 5 -27.57 2.97 34.33
N LEU A 6 -27.88 4.20 34.75
CA LEU A 6 -28.60 5.16 33.87
C LEU A 6 -27.83 6.45 33.54
N LYS A 7 -26.49 6.41 33.43
CA LYS A 7 -25.69 7.59 33.05
C LYS A 7 -24.79 7.43 31.82
N TYR A 8 -24.90 6.32 31.09
CA TYR A 8 -24.11 6.08 29.88
C TYR A 8 -24.92 6.11 28.56
N PHE A 9 -26.21 6.49 28.61
CA PHE A 9 -27.13 6.24 27.50
C PHE A 9 -27.36 7.37 26.48
N SER A 10 -26.69 8.53 26.56
CA SER A 10 -27.02 9.66 25.65
C SER A 10 -25.89 10.19 24.75
N LYS A 11 -24.66 9.65 24.82
CA LYS A 11 -23.54 10.12 23.96
C LYS A 11 -23.06 9.11 22.90
N SER A 12 -23.48 7.84 22.98
CA SER A 12 -23.01 6.81 22.04
C SER A 12 -23.74 6.80 20.70
N PHE A 13 -24.91 7.44 20.57
CA PHE A 13 -25.68 7.40 19.32
C PHE A 13 -25.07 8.26 18.22
N VAL A 14 -24.47 9.42 18.55
CA VAL A 14 -23.90 10.36 17.57
C VAL A 14 -22.58 9.85 16.96
N VAL A 15 -21.79 9.08 17.73
CA VAL A 15 -20.54 8.47 17.23
C VAL A 15 -20.83 7.33 16.25
N ILE A 16 -21.92 6.59 16.45
CA ILE A 16 -22.34 5.52 15.54
C ILE A 16 -22.82 6.10 14.20
N THR A 17 -23.55 7.23 14.18
CA THR A 17 -24.05 7.83 12.93
C THR A 17 -22.93 8.44 12.06
N ILE A 18 -21.87 8.95 12.69
CA ILE A 18 -20.70 9.47 11.95
C ILE A 18 -19.83 8.33 11.41
N LEU A 19 -19.73 7.21 12.12
CA LEU A 19 -19.05 6.01 11.61
C LEU A 19 -19.81 5.37 10.44
N VAL A 20 -21.15 5.40 10.42
CA VAL A 20 -21.95 4.83 9.32
C VAL A 20 -21.68 5.51 7.96
N ASN A 21 -21.30 6.78 7.93
CA ASN A 21 -20.96 7.47 6.67
C ASN A 21 -19.54 7.16 6.15
N LEU A 22 -18.69 6.50 6.94
CA LEU A 22 -17.41 5.92 6.46
C LEU A 22 -17.57 4.47 5.97
N ILE A 23 -18.75 3.87 6.16
CA ILE A 23 -19.07 2.47 5.87
C ILE A 23 -19.70 2.30 4.47
N SER A 24 -20.02 3.40 3.77
CA SER A 24 -20.67 3.35 2.45
C SER A 24 -19.77 2.93 1.28
N GLU A 25 -18.51 2.55 1.51
CA GLU A 25 -17.69 1.90 0.49
C GLU A 25 -17.74 0.36 0.67
N ASN A 26 -18.84 -0.22 0.19
CA ASN A 26 -19.02 -1.63 -0.18
C ASN A 26 -18.68 -2.72 0.87
N ILE A 27 -19.60 -2.94 1.83
CA ILE A 27 -19.66 -4.16 2.65
C ILE A 27 -19.82 -5.44 1.79
N ALA A 28 -20.26 -5.32 0.53
CA ALA A 28 -20.55 -6.46 -0.34
C ALA A 28 -19.32 -7.16 -0.96
N ALA A 29 -18.10 -6.61 -0.84
CA ALA A 29 -16.94 -7.14 -1.57
C ALA A 29 -16.24 -8.33 -0.90
N GLN A 30 -16.60 -8.68 0.34
CA GLN A 30 -15.98 -9.81 1.07
C GLN A 30 -16.63 -11.16 0.68
N ALA A 31 -16.72 -11.47 -0.61
CA ALA A 31 -17.19 -12.77 -1.08
C ALA A 31 -16.16 -13.88 -0.78
N LYS A 32 -16.64 -15.13 -0.63
CA LYS A 32 -15.80 -16.34 -0.60
C LYS A 32 -15.12 -16.46 -1.98
N ASN A 33 -13.82 -16.18 -1.99
CA ASN A 33 -12.96 -16.13 -3.18
C ASN A 33 -13.33 -14.98 -4.14
N PRO A 34 -12.50 -13.93 -4.26
CA PRO A 34 -12.70 -12.91 -5.28
C PRO A 34 -12.53 -13.57 -6.65
N SER A 35 -13.64 -13.65 -7.40
CA SER A 35 -13.65 -14.06 -8.81
C SER A 35 -12.54 -13.34 -9.57
N PRO A 36 -11.92 -13.93 -10.61
CA PRO A 36 -10.72 -13.37 -11.23
C PRO A 36 -10.94 -11.93 -11.66
N LEU A 37 -10.29 -11.00 -10.96
CA LEU A 37 -10.32 -9.59 -11.25
C LEU A 37 -9.28 -9.29 -12.33
N HIS A 38 -9.70 -8.53 -13.34
CA HIS A 38 -8.76 -7.96 -14.29
C HIS A 38 -8.20 -6.65 -13.73
N PHE A 39 -6.94 -6.67 -13.34
CA PHE A 39 -6.28 -5.51 -12.77
C PHE A 39 -5.65 -4.64 -13.86
N PRO A 40 -5.99 -3.35 -13.96
CA PRO A 40 -5.37 -2.45 -14.93
C PRO A 40 -3.92 -2.14 -14.53
N THR A 41 -3.03 -2.00 -15.51
CA THR A 41 -1.67 -1.50 -15.27
C THR A 41 -1.70 0.04 -15.27
N PRO A 42 -1.22 0.72 -14.21
CA PRO A 42 -1.07 2.17 -14.22
C PRO A 42 -0.17 2.66 -15.36
N LYS A 43 -0.58 3.74 -16.02
CA LYS A 43 0.15 4.37 -17.14
C LYS A 43 0.25 5.87 -16.90
N ASN A 44 1.29 6.48 -17.45
CA ASN A 44 1.52 7.94 -17.41
C ASN A 44 1.55 8.52 -15.99
N ILE A 45 2.13 7.77 -15.04
CA ILE A 45 2.31 8.22 -13.67
C ILE A 45 3.75 8.70 -13.50
N ASP A 46 3.91 9.99 -13.28
CA ASP A 46 5.22 10.60 -13.10
C ASP A 46 5.91 10.05 -11.85
N ASN A 47 7.19 9.73 -12.00
CA ASN A 47 8.06 9.27 -10.92
C ASN A 47 7.52 8.05 -10.15
N MET A 48 6.66 7.24 -10.77
CA MET A 48 6.17 6.00 -10.16
C MET A 48 7.33 5.04 -9.93
N LEU A 49 7.45 4.55 -8.71
CA LEU A 49 8.44 3.55 -8.34
C LEU A 49 7.85 2.15 -8.45
N PHE A 50 6.67 1.96 -7.86
CA PHE A 50 5.92 0.71 -7.93
C PHE A 50 4.45 0.96 -7.56
N TYR A 51 3.62 -0.05 -7.72
CA TYR A 51 2.23 -0.01 -7.30
C TYR A 51 1.78 -1.31 -6.63
N ILE A 52 0.72 -1.19 -5.83
CA ILE A 52 0.11 -2.32 -5.12
C ILE A 52 -1.32 -2.52 -5.60
N GLN A 53 -1.62 -3.77 -5.93
CA GLN A 53 -2.97 -4.24 -6.21
C GLN A 53 -3.34 -5.32 -5.22
N ARG A 54 -4.63 -5.42 -4.92
CA ARG A 54 -5.08 -6.37 -3.91
C ARG A 54 -6.51 -6.83 -4.16
N ASP A 55 -6.81 -8.03 -3.75
CA ASP A 55 -8.20 -8.46 -3.71
C ASP A 55 -8.99 -7.79 -2.56
N PRO A 56 -10.32 -7.61 -2.70
CA PRO A 56 -11.19 -7.92 -3.84
C PRO A 56 -11.46 -6.69 -4.74
N ASN A 57 -10.56 -5.70 -4.78
CA ASN A 57 -10.83 -4.40 -5.39
C ASN A 57 -9.70 -3.99 -6.36
N THR A 58 -10.04 -3.54 -7.57
CA THR A 58 -9.08 -3.14 -8.61
C THR A 58 -8.41 -1.79 -8.36
N ASN A 59 -8.83 -1.03 -7.35
CA ASN A 59 -8.16 0.19 -6.89
C ASN A 59 -6.69 -0.11 -6.61
N THR A 60 -5.83 0.76 -7.13
CA THR A 60 -4.39 0.53 -7.15
C THR A 60 -3.72 1.60 -6.30
N ALA A 61 -2.92 1.18 -5.33
CA ALA A 61 -2.12 2.08 -4.52
C ALA A 61 -0.82 2.37 -5.27
N ILE A 62 -0.59 3.63 -5.61
CA ILE A 62 0.60 4.10 -6.30
C ILE A 62 1.61 4.58 -5.27
N TYR A 63 2.88 4.26 -5.50
CA TYR A 63 4.01 4.76 -4.73
C TYR A 63 4.97 5.45 -5.68
N ALA A 64 5.04 6.77 -5.61
CA ALA A 64 5.87 7.61 -6.45
C ALA A 64 6.89 8.38 -5.61
N LEU A 65 7.99 8.81 -6.23
CA LEU A 65 8.92 9.72 -5.56
C LEU A 65 8.23 11.04 -5.21
N ASN A 66 8.62 11.57 -4.07
CA ASN A 66 8.21 12.89 -3.63
C ASN A 66 9.40 13.84 -3.71
N TYR A 67 9.33 14.77 -4.66
CA TYR A 67 10.31 15.85 -4.81
C TYR A 67 9.82 17.10 -4.10
N GLU A 68 10.76 17.87 -3.54
CA GLU A 68 10.53 19.25 -3.13
C GLU A 68 10.44 20.15 -4.37
N GLU A 69 9.99 21.39 -4.18
CA GLU A 69 9.90 22.39 -5.25
C GLU A 69 11.25 22.68 -5.94
N ASP A 70 12.37 22.49 -5.22
CA ASP A 70 13.72 22.65 -5.76
C ASP A 70 14.21 21.43 -6.58
N GLY A 71 13.36 20.42 -6.77
CA GLY A 71 13.65 19.21 -7.52
C GLY A 71 14.50 18.17 -6.78
N LYS A 72 14.85 18.40 -5.50
CA LYS A 72 15.52 17.39 -4.67
C LYS A 72 14.50 16.48 -4.02
N ILE A 73 14.91 15.26 -3.70
CA ILE A 73 14.04 14.32 -3.00
C ILE A 73 13.70 14.86 -1.60
N ASN A 74 12.42 14.79 -1.23
CA ASN A 74 11.99 15.17 0.11
C ASN A 74 12.53 14.14 1.11
N LYS A 75 13.57 14.48 1.86
CA LYS A 75 14.25 13.54 2.77
C LYS A 75 13.40 13.10 3.96
N SER A 76 12.40 13.92 4.34
CA SER A 76 11.50 13.62 5.45
C SER A 76 10.36 12.68 5.04
N ASN A 77 9.95 12.76 3.77
CA ASN A 77 8.90 11.96 3.18
C ASN A 77 9.22 11.72 1.70
N PRO A 78 10.12 10.77 1.37
CA PRO A 78 10.64 10.57 0.02
C PRO A 78 9.63 9.91 -0.92
N ILE A 79 8.53 9.37 -0.39
CA ILE A 79 7.50 8.65 -1.14
C ILE A 79 6.15 9.33 -0.96
N LYS A 80 5.51 9.68 -2.08
CA LYS A 80 4.10 10.07 -2.12
C LYS A 80 3.29 8.84 -2.51
N ALA A 81 2.27 8.53 -1.69
CA ALA A 81 1.42 7.37 -1.92
C ALA A 81 -0.06 7.74 -1.92
N TYR A 82 -0.81 7.23 -2.90
CA TYR A 82 -2.21 7.57 -3.15
C TYR A 82 -2.92 6.45 -3.92
N TRP A 83 -4.24 6.51 -3.99
CA TRP A 83 -5.06 5.61 -4.78
C TRP A 83 -5.25 6.12 -6.20
N ILE A 84 -5.24 5.21 -7.17
CA ILE A 84 -6.03 5.35 -8.40
C ILE A 84 -7.26 4.47 -8.25
N ARG A 85 -8.45 5.08 -8.28
CA ARG A 85 -9.74 4.41 -8.04
C ARG A 85 -10.30 3.76 -9.30
N TYR A 86 -9.62 2.73 -9.81
CA TYR A 86 -10.03 2.00 -11.01
C TYR A 86 -11.38 1.28 -10.91
N ALA A 87 -11.87 0.97 -9.70
CA ALA A 87 -13.22 0.44 -9.52
C ALA A 87 -14.31 1.51 -9.76
N GLU A 88 -13.91 2.77 -9.92
CA GLU A 88 -14.79 3.91 -10.18
C GLU A 88 -14.40 4.56 -11.51
N LYS A 89 -13.99 5.83 -11.50
CA LYS A 89 -13.62 6.61 -12.70
C LYS A 89 -12.11 6.71 -12.94
N GLY A 90 -11.29 5.97 -12.18
CA GLY A 90 -9.83 6.06 -12.27
C GLY A 90 -9.26 7.34 -11.65
N GLU A 91 -9.99 7.98 -10.74
CA GLU A 91 -9.56 9.22 -10.08
C GLU A 91 -8.41 8.97 -9.11
N GLU A 92 -7.49 9.93 -9.03
CA GLU A 92 -6.46 9.98 -8.00
C GLU A 92 -7.07 10.43 -6.66
N LYS A 93 -6.74 9.74 -5.57
CA LYS A 93 -7.22 10.09 -4.24
C LYS A 93 -6.18 9.78 -3.17
N ASP A 94 -5.86 10.77 -2.35
CA ASP A 94 -4.95 10.58 -1.22
C ASP A 94 -5.48 9.52 -0.23
N PHE A 95 -4.54 8.86 0.45
CA PHE A 95 -4.88 8.00 1.57
C PHE A 95 -5.45 8.82 2.73
N THR A 96 -6.55 8.34 3.30
CA THR A 96 -7.05 8.91 4.56
C THR A 96 -6.00 8.73 5.66
N TYR A 97 -6.10 9.52 6.74
CA TYR A 97 -5.16 9.42 7.86
C TYR A 97 -5.04 7.98 8.40
N ILE A 98 -6.17 7.29 8.53
CA ILE A 98 -6.23 5.90 9.01
C ILE A 98 -5.54 4.95 8.03
N GLN A 99 -5.83 5.07 6.72
CA GLN A 99 -5.20 4.23 5.69
C GLN A 99 -3.69 4.42 5.66
N ARG A 100 -3.21 5.66 5.78
CA ARG A 100 -1.79 5.98 5.83
C ARG A 100 -1.13 5.45 7.11
N LYS A 101 -1.79 5.55 8.26
CA LYS A 101 -1.18 5.17 9.55
C LYS A 101 -1.12 3.65 9.77
N PHE A 102 -2.09 2.89 9.25
CA PHE A 102 -2.25 1.48 9.60
C PHE A 102 -2.23 0.50 8.42
N GLY A 103 -2.47 0.97 7.19
CA GLY A 103 -2.60 0.08 6.02
C GLY A 103 -1.48 0.27 5.00
N TYR A 104 -1.56 1.38 4.27
CA TYR A 104 -0.85 1.58 3.00
C TYR A 104 0.30 2.57 3.09
N GLY A 105 0.51 3.20 4.25
CA GLY A 105 1.61 4.14 4.43
C GLY A 105 2.98 3.46 4.41
N ILE A 106 3.97 4.28 4.06
CA ILE A 106 5.39 3.93 4.14
C ILE A 106 6.02 4.76 5.24
N GLU A 107 6.71 4.09 6.16
CA GLU A 107 7.71 4.73 7.02
C GLU A 107 9.04 4.74 6.28
N SER A 108 9.74 5.87 6.33
CA SER A 108 11.05 6.01 5.70
C SER A 108 12.10 6.38 6.74
N LYS A 109 13.31 5.86 6.54
CA LYS A 109 14.50 6.21 7.32
C LYS A 109 15.63 6.52 6.34
N SER A 110 16.17 7.72 6.42
CA SER A 110 17.39 8.06 5.69
C SER A 110 18.52 7.14 6.14
N LEU A 111 19.23 6.58 5.18
CA LEU A 111 20.51 5.93 5.37
C LEU A 111 21.58 6.96 5.01
N ASN A 112 22.45 6.66 4.04
CA ASN A 112 23.55 7.49 3.57
C ASN A 112 23.41 7.68 2.05
N ASN A 113 24.07 8.68 1.46
CA ASN A 113 24.12 8.90 0.00
C ASN A 113 22.75 8.97 -0.69
N ASP A 114 21.78 9.63 -0.06
CA ASP A 114 20.39 9.71 -0.53
C ASP A 114 19.73 8.33 -0.74
N GLU A 115 20.19 7.30 -0.04
CA GLU A 115 19.47 6.04 0.09
C GLU A 115 18.52 6.07 1.28
N PHE A 116 17.37 5.40 1.14
CA PHE A 116 16.36 5.32 2.18
C PHE A 116 15.93 3.88 2.40
N GLN A 117 15.82 3.49 3.67
CA GLN A 117 15.09 2.30 4.03
C GLN A 117 13.60 2.65 4.11
N LEU A 118 12.76 1.88 3.43
CA LEU A 118 11.31 2.03 3.47
C LEU A 118 10.68 0.79 4.11
N GLN A 119 9.62 1.00 4.89
CA GLN A 119 8.85 -0.06 5.51
C GLN A 119 7.36 0.22 5.38
N PHE A 120 6.58 -0.80 5.01
CA PHE A 120 5.13 -0.71 5.11
C PHE A 120 4.70 -0.64 6.58
N VAL A 121 3.80 0.29 6.89
CA VAL A 121 3.21 0.39 8.25
C VAL A 121 2.48 -0.91 8.65
N SER A 122 1.92 -1.61 7.67
CA SER A 122 1.19 -2.87 7.86
C SER A 122 2.07 -4.12 7.87
N TYR A 123 3.32 -4.05 7.40
CA TYR A 123 4.18 -5.23 7.31
C TYR A 123 5.68 -4.88 7.34
N LYS A 124 6.20 -4.65 8.55
CA LYS A 124 7.61 -4.26 8.78
C LYS A 124 8.66 -5.35 8.46
N LYS A 125 8.23 -6.60 8.28
CA LYS A 125 9.11 -7.74 7.96
C LYS A 125 9.61 -7.74 6.51
N LEU A 126 9.11 -6.83 5.66
CA LEU A 126 9.54 -6.66 4.27
C LEU A 126 10.20 -5.28 4.10
N PRO A 127 11.46 -5.10 4.52
CA PRO A 127 12.16 -3.86 4.29
C PRO A 127 12.43 -3.68 2.79
N LEU A 128 12.22 -2.45 2.33
CA LEU A 128 12.54 -2.02 0.98
C LEU A 128 13.72 -1.03 1.05
N THR A 129 14.47 -0.91 -0.03
CA THR A 129 15.53 0.08 -0.18
C THR A 129 15.23 0.95 -1.39
N LEU A 130 15.07 2.25 -1.17
CA LEU A 130 15.06 3.25 -2.22
C LEU A 130 16.48 3.73 -2.46
N LYS A 131 16.96 3.64 -3.70
CA LYS A 131 18.28 4.16 -4.06
C LYS A 131 18.30 4.63 -5.50
N LYS A 132 19.19 5.58 -5.78
CA LYS A 132 19.47 6.03 -7.13
C LYS A 132 20.36 5.00 -7.83
N ILE A 133 20.07 4.67 -9.09
CA ILE A 133 20.96 3.85 -9.91
C ILE A 133 21.78 4.78 -10.80
N ASP A 134 23.10 4.55 -10.85
CA ASP A 134 24.02 5.41 -11.60
C ASP A 134 23.81 5.36 -13.11
N SER A 135 23.38 4.21 -13.65
CA SER A 135 23.25 4.00 -15.10
C SER A 135 22.13 4.84 -15.73
N ASP A 136 21.03 5.08 -15.01
CA ASP A 136 19.89 5.85 -15.51
C ASP A 136 19.61 7.13 -14.71
N GLN A 137 20.37 7.36 -13.63
CA GLN A 137 20.23 8.50 -12.74
C GLN A 137 18.81 8.63 -12.13
N LYS A 138 18.07 7.52 -12.00
CA LYS A 138 16.73 7.49 -11.40
C LYS A 138 16.73 6.69 -10.11
N TYR A 139 15.76 7.00 -9.25
CA TYR A 139 15.53 6.22 -8.04
C TYR A 139 14.68 5.00 -8.36
N HIS A 140 15.02 3.90 -7.70
CA HIS A 140 14.34 2.62 -7.81
C HIS A 140 14.20 1.99 -6.43
N VAL A 141 13.16 1.18 -6.27
CA VAL A 141 12.87 0.46 -5.03
C VAL A 141 13.30 -1.00 -5.17
N PHE A 142 14.04 -1.48 -4.19
CA PHE A 142 14.55 -2.84 -4.15
C PHE A 142 14.02 -3.59 -2.94
N VAL A 143 13.82 -4.89 -3.12
CA VAL A 143 13.46 -5.82 -2.05
C VAL A 143 14.20 -7.14 -2.21
N SER A 144 14.41 -7.84 -1.09
CA SER A 144 14.90 -9.22 -1.10
C SER A 144 13.76 -10.18 -0.75
N VAL A 145 13.34 -11.00 -1.70
CA VAL A 145 12.32 -12.04 -1.52
C VAL A 145 12.89 -13.36 -2.00
N ASN A 146 12.76 -14.43 -1.20
CA ASN A 146 13.27 -15.77 -1.54
C ASN A 146 14.75 -15.76 -1.97
N GLN A 147 15.59 -14.98 -1.27
CA GLN A 147 17.02 -14.79 -1.56
C GLN A 147 17.33 -14.10 -2.90
N LYS A 148 16.31 -13.60 -3.61
CA LYS A 148 16.47 -12.83 -4.85
C LYS A 148 16.28 -11.35 -4.57
N LYS A 149 17.17 -10.53 -5.13
CA LYS A 149 17.08 -9.07 -5.06
C LYS A 149 16.33 -8.56 -6.29
N ILE A 150 15.23 -7.86 -6.05
CA ILE A 150 14.25 -7.47 -7.08
C ILE A 150 14.10 -5.95 -7.06
N GLN A 151 14.29 -5.30 -8.20
CA GLN A 151 13.78 -3.95 -8.44
C GLN A 151 12.26 -4.04 -8.63
N VAL A 152 11.50 -3.54 -7.67
CA VAL A 152 10.05 -3.74 -7.58
C VAL A 152 9.33 -2.90 -8.62
N GLU A 153 8.39 -3.51 -9.36
CA GLU A 153 7.47 -2.81 -10.26
C GLU A 153 6.03 -2.92 -9.77
N LYS A 154 5.64 -4.11 -9.31
CA LYS A 154 4.30 -4.42 -8.84
C LYS A 154 4.34 -5.31 -7.61
N ILE A 155 3.48 -5.04 -6.64
CA ILE A 155 3.14 -5.98 -5.58
C ILE A 155 1.67 -6.32 -5.69
N PHE A 156 1.34 -7.61 -5.72
CA PHE A 156 -0.03 -8.10 -5.65
C PHE A 156 -0.28 -8.77 -4.30
N VAL A 157 -1.39 -8.45 -3.65
CA VAL A 157 -1.76 -9.01 -2.34
C VAL A 157 -3.05 -9.81 -2.47
N ARG A 158 -2.94 -11.13 -2.25
CA ARG A 158 -4.08 -12.04 -2.26
C ARG A 158 -4.76 -12.03 -0.90
N ILE A 159 -6.01 -11.56 -0.86
CA ILE A 159 -6.83 -11.50 0.35
C ILE A 159 -8.06 -12.37 0.14
N GLU A 160 -8.32 -13.29 1.08
CA GLU A 160 -9.47 -14.20 1.02
C GLU A 160 -10.23 -14.19 2.35
N GLY A 161 -11.28 -13.35 2.41
CA GLY A 161 -12.08 -13.15 3.61
C GLY A 161 -11.40 -12.27 4.65
N GLY A 162 -11.73 -12.47 5.93
CA GLY A 162 -11.33 -11.60 7.03
C GLY A 162 -12.30 -10.45 7.26
N THR A 163 -11.95 -9.54 8.16
CA THR A 163 -12.71 -8.30 8.41
C THR A 163 -12.02 -7.13 7.72
N PHE A 164 -12.73 -6.00 7.60
CA PHE A 164 -12.16 -4.77 7.04
C PHE A 164 -10.85 -4.35 7.75
N TRP A 165 -10.78 -4.53 9.07
CA TRP A 165 -9.61 -4.17 9.88
C TRP A 165 -8.54 -5.26 9.93
N LEU A 166 -8.91 -6.52 9.73
CA LEU A 166 -8.02 -7.68 9.79
C LEU A 166 -8.28 -8.58 8.57
N PRO A 167 -7.78 -8.19 7.38
CA PRO A 167 -7.91 -9.00 6.19
C PRO A 167 -7.13 -10.31 6.34
N ASN A 168 -7.69 -11.40 5.82
CA ASN A 168 -6.99 -12.68 5.78
C ASN A 168 -6.10 -12.74 4.53
N VAL A 169 -4.86 -12.28 4.69
CA VAL A 169 -3.89 -12.24 3.61
C VAL A 169 -3.25 -13.61 3.42
N LYS A 170 -3.39 -14.19 2.22
CA LYS A 170 -2.85 -15.52 1.90
C LYS A 170 -1.40 -15.45 1.47
N TYR A 171 -1.09 -14.51 0.59
CA TYR A 171 0.25 -14.29 0.09
C TYR A 171 0.36 -12.89 -0.52
N ALA A 172 1.60 -12.45 -0.69
CA ALA A 172 1.94 -11.35 -1.58
C ALA A 172 2.85 -11.88 -2.71
N GLU A 173 2.70 -11.30 -3.90
CA GLU A 173 3.57 -11.53 -5.04
C GLU A 173 4.29 -10.24 -5.38
N VAL A 174 5.61 -10.32 -5.52
CA VAL A 174 6.45 -9.21 -5.93
C VAL A 174 6.93 -9.49 -7.34
N THR A 175 6.52 -8.64 -8.28
CA THR A 175 6.97 -8.67 -9.67
C THR A 175 7.92 -7.51 -9.93
N GLY A 176 9.00 -7.79 -10.64
CA GLY A 176 9.96 -6.78 -11.06
C GLY A 176 11.22 -7.40 -11.65
N ILE A 177 12.30 -6.63 -11.73
CA ILE A 177 13.54 -7.03 -12.39
C ILE A 177 14.53 -7.60 -11.37
N GLU A 178 14.99 -8.84 -11.58
CA GLU A 178 16.03 -9.44 -10.76
C GLU A 178 17.39 -8.81 -11.05
N THR A 179 18.11 -8.33 -10.02
CA THR A 179 19.35 -7.57 -10.24
C THR A 179 20.52 -8.40 -10.77
N SER A 180 20.53 -9.72 -10.56
CA SER A 180 21.60 -10.62 -11.01
C SER A 180 21.45 -11.04 -12.47
N SER A 181 20.22 -11.29 -12.92
CA SER A 181 19.93 -11.82 -14.25
C SER A 181 19.34 -10.79 -15.21
N ASN A 182 18.91 -9.64 -14.69
CA ASN A 182 18.17 -8.60 -15.42
C ASN A 182 16.88 -9.11 -16.10
N LYS A 183 16.29 -10.18 -15.56
CA LYS A 183 15.02 -10.75 -16.05
C LYS A 183 13.87 -10.30 -15.17
N ILE A 184 12.70 -10.15 -15.78
CA ILE A 184 11.45 -9.98 -15.03
C ILE A 184 11.14 -11.30 -14.34
N ILE A 185 10.98 -11.25 -13.02
CA ILE A 185 10.58 -12.38 -12.18
C ILE A 185 9.37 -12.00 -11.34
N THR A 186 8.65 -13.02 -10.87
CA THR A 186 7.61 -12.86 -9.84
C THR A 186 7.89 -13.83 -8.71
N GLU A 187 8.06 -13.31 -7.51
CA GLU A 187 8.29 -14.10 -6.31
C GLU A 187 7.12 -13.99 -5.35
N ARG A 188 6.67 -15.15 -4.85
CA ARG A 188 5.59 -15.22 -3.88
C ARG A 188 6.15 -15.38 -2.47
N MET A 189 5.54 -14.66 -1.53
CA MET A 189 5.82 -14.76 -0.11
C MET A 189 4.53 -14.97 0.69
N LEU A 190 4.59 -15.86 1.67
CA LEU A 190 3.52 -16.03 2.65
C LEU A 190 3.69 -14.96 3.74
N LEU A 191 2.61 -14.27 4.06
CA LEU A 191 2.59 -13.28 5.14
C LEU A 191 2.17 -14.00 6.43
N LYS A 192 3.08 -14.05 7.41
CA LYS A 192 2.89 -14.69 8.72
C LYS A 192 3.07 -13.69 9.85
#